data_AF-A0A554L7K2-F1
#
_entry.id   AF-A0A554L7K2-F1
#
_cell.length_a   1.000
_cell.length_b   1.000
_cell.length_c   1.000
_cell.angle_alpha   90.00
_cell.angle_beta   90.00
_cell.angle_gamma   90.00
#
_symmetry.space_group_name_H-M   'P 1'
#
loop_
_entity.id
_entity.type
_entity.pdbx_description
1 polymer ?
#
loop_
_entity_poly.entity_id
_entity_poly.type
_entity_poly.pdbx_seq_one_letter_code
_entity_poly.pdbx_strand_id
1 'polypeptide(L)'
;MRLFIWAAAILFVGFLSLQLVRLYGHNNELDAKANLLGNEIQVLDDENTTLESDIHYFAESENLAKELKAKFDYKRPGEKLIKIQ
;
A
#
# COMPACT_ATOMS: atom_id res chain seq x y z
N MET A 1 -25.30 -4.94 54.42
CA MET A 1 -24.57 -3.84 53.75
C MET A 1 -23.23 -4.28 53.15
N ARG A 2 -22.28 -4.84 53.91
CA ARG A 2 -20.94 -5.19 53.39
C ARG A 2 -20.97 -6.16 52.19
N LEU A 3 -21.78 -7.21 52.24
CA LEU A 3 -21.92 -8.17 51.12
C LEU A 3 -22.50 -7.53 49.84
N PHE A 4 -23.43 -6.59 50.00
CA PHE A 4 -24.03 -5.88 48.86
C PHE A 4 -23.00 -4.96 48.18
N ILE A 5 -22.17 -4.28 48.97
CA ILE A 5 -21.08 -3.43 48.46
C ILE A 5 -20.09 -4.27 47.65
N TRP A 6 -19.70 -5.45 48.16
CA TRP A 6 -18.82 -6.36 47.42
C TRP A 6 -19.44 -6.89 46.12
N ALA A 7 -20.73 -7.25 46.15
CA ALA A 7 -21.42 -7.69 44.95
C ALA A 7 -21.51 -6.58 43.88
N ALA A 8 -21.82 -5.35 44.29
CA ALA A 8 -21.84 -4.19 43.41
C ALA A 8 -20.45 -3.88 42.83
N ALA A 9 -19.39 -3.98 43.65
CA ALA A 9 -18.03 -3.77 43.19
C ALA A 9 -17.60 -4.82 42.15
N ILE A 10 -17.94 -6.09 42.34
CA ILE A 10 -17.63 -7.17 41.38
C ILE A 10 -18.36 -6.92 40.06
N LEU A 11 -19.65 -6.55 40.10
CA LEU A 11 -20.41 -6.23 38.89
C LEU A 11 -19.83 -5.02 38.16
N PHE A 12 -19.42 -3.99 38.90
CA PHE A 12 -18.81 -2.80 38.33
C PHE A 12 -17.47 -3.11 37.64
N VAL A 13 -16.60 -3.90 38.30
CA VAL A 13 -15.32 -4.33 37.72
C VAL A 13 -15.54 -5.22 36.49
N GLY A 14 -16.52 -6.13 36.53
CA GLY A 14 -16.89 -6.97 35.39
C GLY A 14 -17.36 -6.13 34.20
N PHE A 15 -18.20 -5.13 34.45
CA PHE A 15 -18.68 -4.20 33.43
C PHE A 15 -17.53 -3.38 32.80
N LEU A 16 -16.63 -2.84 33.63
CA LEU A 16 -15.46 -2.09 33.15
C LEU A 16 -14.51 -2.97 32.33
N SER A 17 -14.28 -4.22 32.76
CA SER A 17 -13.46 -5.18 32.03
C SER A 17 -14.01 -5.44 30.63
N LEU A 18 -15.34 -5.64 30.51
CA LEU A 18 -15.99 -5.83 29.21
C LEU A 18 -15.88 -4.58 28.31
N GLN A 19 -16.02 -3.38 28.87
CA GLN A 19 -15.82 -2.15 28.11
C GLN A 19 -14.39 -2.02 27.59
N LEU A 20 -13.39 -2.29 28.44
CA LEU A 20 -11.99 -2.22 28.06
C LEU A 20 -11.68 -3.18 26.92
N VAL A 21 -12.11 -4.44 27.00
CA VAL A 21 -11.89 -5.43 25.94
C VAL A 21 -12.50 -4.97 24.61
N ARG A 22 -13.73 -4.42 24.63
CA ARG A 22 -14.34 -3.88 23.41
C ARG A 22 -13.55 -2.71 22.85
N LEU A 23 -13.11 -1.78 23.70
CA LEU A 23 -12.34 -0.62 23.27
C LEU A 23 -11.01 -1.02 22.64
N TYR A 24 -10.28 -1.95 23.27
CA TYR A 24 -9.05 -2.52 22.71
C TYR A 24 -9.30 -3.20 21.36
N GLY A 25 -10.41 -3.94 21.21
CA GLY A 25 -10.79 -4.54 19.93
C GLY A 25 -11.01 -3.51 18.84
N HIS A 26 -11.74 -2.43 19.13
CA HIS A 26 -11.99 -1.35 18.16
C HIS A 26 -10.70 -0.61 17.78
N ASN A 27 -9.82 -0.34 18.73
CA ASN A 27 -8.54 0.31 18.45
C ASN A 27 -7.66 -0.56 17.54
N ASN A 28 -7.55 -1.86 17.82
CA ASN A 28 -6.78 -2.77 16.97
C ASN A 28 -7.36 -2.87 15.55
N GLU A 29 -8.68 -2.87 15.39
CA GLU A 29 -9.32 -2.88 14.08
C GLU A 29 -9.06 -1.58 13.31
N LEU A 30 -9.12 -0.43 13.99
CA LEU A 30 -8.81 0.87 13.40
C LEU A 30 -7.34 0.97 13.00
N ASP A 31 -6.43 0.50 13.84
CA ASP A 31 -4.99 0.46 13.54
C ASP A 31 -4.71 -0.44 12.33
N ALA A 32 -5.35 -1.61 12.26
CA ALA A 32 -5.23 -2.50 11.10
C ALA A 32 -5.73 -1.82 9.81
N LYS A 33 -6.88 -1.14 9.86
CA LYS A 33 -7.44 -0.39 8.73
C LYS A 33 -6.54 0.78 8.32
N ALA A 34 -6.00 1.52 9.28
CA ALA A 34 -5.10 2.63 9.03
C ALA A 34 -3.80 2.16 8.37
N ASN A 35 -3.23 1.04 8.83
CA ASN A 35 -2.03 0.45 8.21
C ASN A 35 -2.30 -0.04 6.78
N LEU A 36 -3.45 -0.65 6.52
CA LEU A 36 -3.83 -1.06 5.17
C LEU A 36 -3.97 0.15 4.23
N LEU A 37 -4.66 1.20 4.68
CA LEU A 37 -4.79 2.45 3.90
C LEU A 37 -3.43 3.11 3.66
N GLY A 38 -2.55 3.11 4.68
CA GLY A 38 -1.20 3.66 4.56
C GLY A 38 -0.38 2.93 3.48
N ASN A 39 -0.46 1.60 3.46
CA ASN A 39 0.20 0.79 2.43
C ASN A 39 -0.39 1.05 1.04
N GLU A 40 -1.71 1.18 0.92
CA GLU A 40 -2.37 1.46 -0.37
C GLU A 40 -1.98 2.84 -0.91
N ILE A 41 -1.92 3.86 -0.04
CA ILE A 41 -1.43 5.20 -0.41
C ILE A 41 0.02 5.13 -0.90
N GLN A 42 0.88 4.37 -0.22
CA GLN A 42 2.27 4.23 -0.63
C GLN A 42 2.40 3.56 -2.00
N VAL A 43 1.64 2.49 -2.25
CA VAL A 43 1.63 1.83 -3.57
C VAL A 43 1.17 2.79 -4.66
N LEU A 44 0.12 3.57 -4.41
CA LEU A 44 -0.37 4.56 -5.39
C LEU A 44 0.64 5.68 -5.65
N ASP A 45 1.39 6.10 -4.65
CA ASP A 45 2.45 7.11 -4.80
C ASP A 45 3.63 6.58 -5.65
N ASP A 46 4.03 5.33 -5.40
CA ASP A 46 5.06 4.63 -6.19
C ASP A 46 4.60 4.44 -7.65
N GLU A 47 3.35 4.03 -7.86
CA GLU A 47 2.75 3.90 -9.20
C GLU A 47 2.69 5.24 -9.93
N ASN A 48 2.27 6.30 -9.24
CA ASN A 48 2.20 7.64 -9.82
C ASN A 48 3.58 8.17 -10.20
N THR A 49 4.58 7.97 -9.34
CA THR A 49 5.97 8.35 -9.63
C THR A 49 6.52 7.59 -10.84
N THR A 50 6.21 6.30 -10.94
CA THR A 50 6.60 5.47 -12.09
C THR A 50 5.93 5.96 -13.37
N LEU A 51 4.62 6.23 -13.33
CA LEU A 51 3.87 6.76 -14.46
C LEU A 51 4.39 8.13 -14.93
N GLU A 52 4.73 9.02 -14.01
CA GLU A 52 5.32 10.32 -14.33
C GLU A 52 6.67 10.14 -15.02
N SER A 53 7.53 9.27 -14.50
CA SER A 53 8.80 8.91 -15.14
C SER A 53 8.60 8.34 -16.54
N ASP A 54 7.65 7.42 -16.72
CA ASP A 54 7.34 6.83 -18.02
C ASP A 54 6.84 7.88 -19.00
N ILE A 55 5.94 8.77 -18.58
CA ILE A 55 5.45 9.88 -19.40
C ILE A 55 6.62 10.74 -19.88
N HIS A 56 7.54 11.10 -18.98
CA HIS A 56 8.72 11.88 -19.35
C HIS A 56 9.65 11.11 -20.31
N TYR A 57 9.89 9.82 -20.06
CA TYR A 57 10.71 8.99 -20.94
C TYR A 57 10.11 8.89 -22.35
N PHE A 58 8.80 8.64 -22.46
CA PHE A 58 8.11 8.49 -23.74
C PHE A 58 7.82 9.83 -24.44
N ALA A 59 7.87 10.97 -23.74
CA ALA A 59 7.80 12.29 -24.35
C ALA A 59 9.00 12.55 -25.28
N GLU A 60 10.15 11.91 -25.02
CA GLU A 60 11.31 11.97 -25.91
C GLU A 60 11.14 11.03 -27.11
N SER A 61 11.03 11.62 -28.31
CA SER A 61 10.81 10.87 -29.55
C SER A 61 11.88 9.80 -29.85
N GLU A 62 13.12 9.99 -29.37
CA GLU A 62 14.18 9.00 -29.50
C GLU A 62 13.89 7.74 -28.66
N ASN A 63 13.43 7.91 -27.43
CA ASN A 63 13.10 6.80 -26.53
C ASN A 63 11.86 6.05 -27.01
N LEU A 64 10.85 6.79 -27.48
CA LEU A 64 9.69 6.18 -28.14
C LEU A 64 10.10 5.34 -29.36
N ALA A 65 11.05 5.83 -30.16
CA ALA A 65 11.58 5.08 -31.30
C ALA A 65 12.39 3.84 -30.87
N LYS A 66 13.15 3.91 -29.77
CA LYS A 66 13.86 2.76 -29.20
C LYS A 66 12.89 1.65 -28.78
N GLU A 67 11.83 2.01 -28.06
CA GLU A 67 10.82 1.04 -27.60
C GLU A 67 10.02 0.44 -28.76
N LEU A 68 9.67 1.26 -29.77
CA LEU A 68 9.04 0.75 -31.00
C LEU A 68 9.96 -0.19 -31.78
N LYS A 69 11.26 0.14 -31.89
CA LYS A 69 12.25 -0.75 -32.51
C LYS A 69 12.39 -2.06 -31.76
N ALA A 70 12.44 -2.04 -30.43
CA ALA A 70 12.52 -3.24 -29.60
C ALA A 70 11.25 -4.10 -29.71
N LYS A 71 10.06 -3.48 -29.69
CA LYS A 71 8.77 -4.18 -29.71
C LYS A 71 8.43 -4.80 -31.06
N PHE A 72 8.86 -4.19 -32.16
CA PHE A 72 8.58 -4.65 -33.53
C PHE A 72 9.81 -5.21 -34.25
N ASP A 73 10.92 -5.42 -33.53
CA ASP A 73 12.21 -5.86 -34.08
C ASP A 73 12.67 -5.02 -35.30
N TYR A 74 12.31 -3.73 -35.29
CA TYR A 74 12.46 -2.84 -36.44
C TYR A 74 13.90 -2.38 -36.57
N LYS A 75 14.54 -2.66 -37.72
CA LYS A 75 15.93 -2.31 -38.00
C LYS A 75 16.02 -1.30 -39.12
N ARG A 76 16.88 -0.28 -38.97
CA ARG A 76 17.25 0.56 -40.11
C ARG A 76 18.15 -0.25 -41.05
N PRO A 77 18.04 -0.10 -42.39
CA PRO A 77 18.94 -0.78 -43.31
C PRO A 77 20.41 -0.41 -42.99
N GLY A 78 21.20 -1.39 -42.51
CA GLY A 78 22.63 -1.21 -42.18
C GLY A 78 23.04 -1.32 -40.70
N GLU A 79 22.12 -1.44 -39.74
CA GLU A 79 22.47 -1.66 -38.32
C GLU A 79 22.97 -3.12 -38.09
N LYS A 80 24.25 -3.28 -37.71
CA LYS A 80 24.82 -4.59 -37.31
C LYS A 80 24.52 -4.87 -35.83
N LEU A 81 23.88 -5.99 -35.53
CA LEU A 81 23.68 -6.47 -34.16
C LEU A 81 25.00 -6.99 -33.58
N ILE A 82 25.48 -6.37 -32.50
CA ILE A 82 26.37 -7.06 -31.55
C ILE A 82 25.44 -7.85 -30.63
N LYS A 83 25.35 -9.17 -30.84
CA LYS A 83 24.76 -10.06 -29.84
C LYS A 83 25.81 -10.26 -28.75
N ILE A 84 25.58 -9.73 -27.56
CA ILE A 84 26.31 -10.14 -26.37
C ILE A 84 25.68 -11.47 -25.94
N GLN A 85 26.50 -12.51 -25.92
CA GLN A 85 26.13 -13.89 -25.66
C GLN A 85 26.18 -14.19 -24.17
#